data_AF-A0A961L405-F1
#
_entry.id   AF-A0A961L405-F1
#
_cell.length_a   1.000
_cell.length_b   1.000
_cell.length_c   1.000
_cell.angle_alpha   90.00
_cell.angle_beta   90.00
_cell.angle_gamma   90.00
#
_symmetry.space_group_name_H-M   'P 1'
#
loop_
_entity.id
_entity.type
_entity.pdbx_description
1 polymer ?
#
loop_
_entity_poly.entity_id
_entity_poly.type
_entity_poly.pdbx_seq_one_letter_code
_entity_poly.pdbx_strand_id
1 'polypeptide(L)'
;LDIGADPFLDALYEDPQEVDGYFRDACVFREDIDVPDTMVAAIRYANGVHVSYSLNTAMPVEGHHIAFNGTRGRIELRQYEKQPWDKPDHDEILLVRSFPGDREAVERIAVPHFPGGHYGGDDRLRDMLFKPGATDPLGQRAGSRAGAISVLCGIAALESAESGRPVRLGEFAETAGIPGGIA
;
A
#
# COMPACT_ATOMS: atom_id res chain seq x y z
N LEU A 1 21.59 -8.91 -2.40
CA LEU A 1 22.14 -8.07 -3.49
C LEU A 1 23.30 -7.35 -2.84
N ASP A 2 24.50 -7.39 -3.43
CA ASP A 2 25.63 -6.63 -2.92
C ASP A 2 25.56 -5.22 -3.53
N ILE A 3 25.21 -4.22 -2.71
CA ILE A 3 24.94 -2.85 -3.15
C ILE A 3 26.26 -2.12 -3.46
N GLY A 4 27.30 -2.34 -2.65
CA GLY A 4 28.62 -1.74 -2.85
C GLY A 4 29.34 -2.22 -4.11
N ALA A 5 28.84 -3.28 -4.76
CA ALA A 5 29.35 -3.72 -6.06
C ALA A 5 28.96 -2.79 -7.22
N ASP A 6 27.94 -1.94 -7.07
CA ASP A 6 27.51 -0.96 -8.07
C ASP A 6 27.89 0.46 -7.61
N PRO A 7 28.80 1.17 -8.32
CA PRO A 7 29.27 2.49 -7.90
C PRO A 7 28.17 3.55 -7.74
N PHE A 8 27.06 3.42 -8.48
CA PHE A 8 25.93 4.35 -8.34
C PHE A 8 25.13 4.05 -7.07
N LEU A 9 24.91 2.77 -6.77
CA LEU A 9 24.18 2.38 -5.56
C LEU A 9 25.02 2.59 -4.30
N ASP A 10 26.33 2.34 -4.36
CA ASP A 10 27.30 2.62 -3.30
C ASP A 10 27.26 4.11 -2.90
N ALA A 11 27.37 5.00 -3.89
CA ALA A 11 27.28 6.45 -3.68
C ALA A 11 25.92 6.91 -3.10
N LEU A 12 24.83 6.17 -3.36
CA LEU A 12 23.49 6.54 -2.92
C LEU A 12 23.12 5.95 -1.55
N TYR A 13 23.67 4.80 -1.18
CA TYR A 13 23.23 4.02 -0.02
C TYR A 13 24.33 3.66 0.99
N GLU A 14 25.59 3.50 0.56
CA GLU A 14 26.71 3.13 1.44
C GLU A 14 27.52 4.37 1.85
N ASP A 15 27.91 5.23 0.90
CA ASP A 15 28.65 6.46 1.21
C ASP A 15 27.93 7.35 2.25
N PRO A 16 26.58 7.54 2.20
CA PRO A 16 25.88 8.37 3.17
C PRO A 16 25.88 7.82 4.60
N GLN A 17 26.25 6.55 4.82
CA GLN A 17 26.27 5.92 6.15
C GLN A 17 27.19 6.68 7.12
N GLU A 18 28.24 7.33 6.62
CA GLU A 18 29.15 8.14 7.44
C GLU A 18 28.47 9.39 8.04
N VAL A 19 27.33 9.82 7.48
CA VAL A 19 26.63 11.05 7.88
C VAL A 19 25.71 10.82 9.09
N ASP A 20 24.89 9.77 9.04
CA ASP A 20 23.84 9.53 10.04
C ASP A 20 23.90 8.12 10.68
N GLY A 21 24.81 7.25 10.24
CA GLY A 21 24.92 5.88 10.72
C GLY A 21 23.78 4.97 10.25
N TYR A 22 23.02 5.35 9.22
CA TYR A 22 21.99 4.49 8.63
C TYR A 22 22.62 3.38 7.79
N PHE A 23 22.99 2.27 8.42
CA PHE A 23 23.49 1.08 7.72
C PHE A 23 22.34 0.37 6.98
N ARG A 24 22.36 0.43 5.65
CA ARG A 24 21.31 -0.14 4.78
C ARG A 24 21.18 -1.65 4.97
N ASP A 25 22.32 -2.35 4.98
CA ASP A 25 22.41 -3.81 5.11
C ASP A 25 22.55 -4.27 6.57
N ALA A 26 22.03 -3.49 7.52
CA ALA A 26 21.97 -3.87 8.92
C ALA A 26 21.08 -5.10 9.15
N CYS A 27 21.30 -5.77 10.30
CA CYS A 27 20.45 -6.86 10.73
C CYS A 27 19.00 -6.40 10.88
N VAL A 28 18.09 -6.97 10.09
CA VAL A 28 16.64 -6.71 10.18
C VAL A 28 16.00 -7.25 11.48
N PHE A 29 16.77 -7.95 12.32
CA PHE A 29 16.35 -8.50 13.62
C PHE A 29 17.08 -7.83 14.80
N ARG A 30 17.65 -6.64 14.60
CA ARG A 30 18.27 -5.85 15.68
C ARG A 30 17.24 -5.50 16.76
N GLU A 31 17.67 -5.50 18.02
CA GLU A 31 16.79 -5.34 19.19
C GLU A 31 16.11 -3.96 19.28
N ASP A 32 16.65 -2.96 18.57
CA ASP A 32 16.15 -1.59 18.50
C ASP A 32 15.20 -1.33 17.33
N ILE A 33 14.84 -2.35 16.54
CA ILE A 33 13.68 -2.28 15.65
C ILE A 33 12.42 -2.45 16.49
N ASP A 34 11.57 -1.42 16.49
CA ASP A 34 10.33 -1.35 17.25
C ASP A 34 9.06 -1.35 16.38
N VAL A 35 9.21 -1.44 15.05
CA VAL A 35 8.07 -1.51 14.13
C VAL A 35 7.46 -2.92 14.12
N PRO A 36 6.12 -3.06 14.05
CA PRO A 36 5.50 -4.37 14.00
C PRO A 36 5.78 -5.11 12.67
N ASP A 37 6.26 -6.36 12.76
CA ASP A 37 6.33 -7.25 11.60
C ASP A 37 4.95 -7.72 11.11
N THR A 38 4.01 -7.82 12.06
CA THR A 38 2.63 -8.21 11.81
C THR A 38 1.70 -7.20 12.47
N MET A 39 0.81 -6.60 11.68
CA MET A 39 -0.19 -5.66 12.17
C MET A 39 -1.56 -6.02 11.62
N VAL A 40 -2.58 -5.93 12.47
CA VAL A 40 -3.98 -6.04 12.07
C VAL A 40 -4.70 -4.80 12.56
N ALA A 41 -5.45 -4.16 11.67
CA ALA A 41 -6.24 -2.97 12.02
C ALA A 41 -7.69 -3.12 11.53
N ALA A 42 -8.62 -2.70 12.38
CA ALA A 42 -10.02 -2.53 12.03
C ALA A 42 -10.33 -1.03 11.96
N ILE A 43 -10.62 -0.54 10.76
CA ILE A 43 -10.84 0.88 10.49
C ILE A 43 -12.32 1.09 10.15
N ARG A 44 -12.93 2.11 10.76
CA ARG A 44 -14.29 2.54 10.43
C ARG A 44 -14.26 3.96 9.87
N TYR A 45 -14.71 4.10 8.64
CA TYR A 45 -14.89 5.40 8.00
C TYR A 45 -16.16 6.08 8.53
N ALA A 46 -16.18 7.41 8.49
CA ALA A 46 -17.33 8.21 8.93
C ALA A 46 -18.64 7.87 8.19
N ASN A 47 -18.56 7.37 6.96
CA ASN A 47 -19.72 6.91 6.17
C ASN A 47 -20.19 5.48 6.53
N GLY A 48 -19.61 4.85 7.56
CA GLY A 48 -19.97 3.51 8.01
C GLY A 48 -19.28 2.36 7.26
N VAL A 49 -18.42 2.65 6.27
CA VAL A 49 -17.57 1.64 5.64
C VAL A 49 -16.57 1.09 6.66
N HIS A 50 -16.42 -0.24 6.67
CA HIS A 50 -15.43 -0.91 7.49
C HIS A 50 -14.31 -1.47 6.60
N VAL A 51 -13.07 -1.36 7.08
CA VAL A 51 -11.89 -1.94 6.46
C VAL A 51 -11.19 -2.82 7.49
N SER A 52 -10.90 -4.05 7.09
CA SER A 52 -9.98 -4.94 7.81
C SER A 52 -8.66 -4.95 7.06
N TYR A 53 -7.60 -4.53 7.73
CA TYR A 53 -6.25 -4.46 7.17
C TYR A 53 -5.35 -5.46 7.88
N SER A 54 -4.51 -6.17 7.14
CA SER A 54 -3.49 -7.06 7.67
C SER A 54 -2.18 -6.83 6.91
N LEU A 55 -1.14 -6.49 7.65
CA LEU A 55 0.23 -6.38 7.17
C LEU A 55 1.04 -7.51 7.78
N ASN A 56 1.83 -8.18 6.94
CA ASN A 56 2.79 -9.18 7.38
C ASN A 56 4.05 -8.99 6.53
N THR A 57 5.17 -8.63 7.16
CA THR A 57 6.44 -8.30 6.47
C THR A 57 7.39 -9.49 6.37
N ALA A 58 7.03 -10.66 6.92
CA ALA A 58 7.88 -11.84 7.01
C ALA A 58 7.17 -13.13 6.52
N MET A 59 6.36 -13.04 5.45
CA MET A 59 5.59 -14.19 4.93
C MET A 59 6.23 -14.81 3.68
N PRO A 60 6.12 -16.14 3.48
CA PRO A 60 6.62 -16.81 2.27
C PRO A 60 5.76 -16.54 1.03
N VAL A 61 4.66 -15.80 1.17
CA VAL A 61 3.76 -15.42 0.08
C VAL A 61 3.81 -13.91 -0.09
N GLU A 62 4.48 -13.45 -1.14
CA GLU A 62 4.67 -12.02 -1.37
C GLU A 62 3.55 -11.40 -2.23
N GLY A 63 3.19 -10.16 -1.95
CA GLY A 63 2.14 -9.43 -2.67
C GLY A 63 0.95 -9.12 -1.78
N HIS A 64 -0.20 -8.85 -2.40
CA HIS A 64 -1.35 -8.32 -1.67
C HIS A 64 -2.67 -8.85 -2.21
N HIS A 65 -3.68 -8.78 -1.35
CA HIS A 65 -5.05 -9.13 -1.66
C HIS A 65 -5.95 -8.01 -1.18
N ILE A 66 -6.68 -7.41 -2.12
CA ILE A 66 -7.58 -6.30 -1.87
C ILE A 66 -8.98 -6.73 -2.29
N ALA A 67 -9.97 -6.46 -1.45
CA ALA A 67 -11.35 -6.72 -1.80
C ALA A 67 -12.29 -5.62 -1.33
N PHE A 68 -13.26 -5.28 -2.19
CA PHE A 68 -14.33 -4.34 -1.93
C PHE A 68 -15.65 -5.09 -1.97
N ASN A 69 -16.42 -5.01 -0.88
CA ASN A 69 -17.77 -5.57 -0.83
C ASN A 69 -18.77 -4.42 -0.81
N GLY A 70 -19.79 -4.50 -1.66
CA GLY A 70 -20.85 -3.51 -1.73
C GLY A 70 -22.21 -4.16 -1.95
N THR A 71 -23.25 -3.35 -1.99
CA THR A 71 -24.64 -3.82 -2.12
C THR A 71 -24.93 -4.54 -3.43
N ARG A 72 -24.05 -4.42 -4.44
CA ARG A 72 -24.21 -5.03 -5.76
C ARG A 72 -23.26 -6.21 -6.02
N GLY A 73 -22.40 -6.54 -5.06
CA GLY A 73 -21.42 -7.62 -5.21
C GLY A 73 -20.04 -7.29 -4.64
N ARG A 74 -19.02 -7.95 -5.19
CA ARG A 74 -17.64 -7.90 -4.72
C ARG A 74 -16.68 -7.66 -5.89
N ILE A 75 -15.65 -6.86 -5.65
CA ILE A 75 -14.47 -6.77 -6.51
C ILE A 75 -13.29 -7.26 -5.67
N GLU A 76 -12.46 -8.11 -6.22
CA GLU A 76 -11.29 -8.68 -5.56
C GLU A 76 -10.09 -8.66 -6.52
N LEU A 77 -8.92 -8.26 -6.01
CA LEU A 77 -7.65 -8.33 -6.71
C LEU A 77 -6.71 -9.20 -5.88
N ARG A 78 -6.08 -10.18 -6.53
CA ARG A 78 -4.94 -10.90 -5.99
C ARG A 78 -3.72 -10.65 -6.86
N GLN A 79 -2.71 -10.02 -6.28
CA GLN A 79 -1.43 -9.78 -6.91
C GLN A 79 -0.36 -10.62 -6.22
N TYR A 80 0.45 -11.33 -7.00
CA TYR A 80 1.58 -12.10 -6.51
C TYR A 80 2.89 -11.46 -6.95
N GLU A 81 3.76 -11.15 -5.98
CA GLU A 81 5.13 -10.75 -6.27
C GLU A 81 6.01 -11.99 -6.50
N LYS A 82 7.15 -12.09 -5.81
CA LYS A 82 8.01 -13.28 -5.89
C LYS A 82 7.35 -14.44 -5.15
N GLN A 83 7.27 -15.59 -5.81
CA GLN A 83 6.72 -16.81 -5.23
C GLN A 83 7.69 -17.99 -5.43
N PRO A 84 7.65 -18.99 -4.54
CA PRO A 84 8.35 -20.26 -4.75
C PRO A 84 7.61 -21.23 -5.69
N TRP A 85 6.53 -20.79 -6.36
CA TRP A 85 5.76 -21.56 -7.35
C TRP A 85 5.46 -20.72 -8.60
N ASP A 86 4.99 -21.39 -9.66
CA ASP A 86 4.60 -20.73 -10.91
C ASP A 86 3.36 -19.85 -10.72
N LYS A 87 3.50 -18.55 -10.98
CA LYS A 87 2.41 -17.57 -10.96
C LYS A 87 2.00 -17.20 -12.38
N PRO A 88 0.73 -16.79 -12.60
CA PRO A 88 0.34 -16.17 -13.86
C PRO A 88 1.20 -14.95 -14.20
N ASP A 89 1.31 -14.64 -15.49
CA ASP A 89 2.01 -13.47 -16.05
C ASP A 89 1.17 -12.18 -15.99
N HIS A 90 0.10 -12.19 -15.21
CA HIS A 90 -0.85 -11.11 -15.03
C HIS A 90 -1.48 -11.22 -13.64
N ASP A 91 -2.02 -10.10 -13.15
CA ASP A 91 -2.90 -10.13 -11.98
C ASP A 91 -4.34 -10.33 -12.41
N GLU A 92 -5.19 -10.84 -11.53
CA GLU A 92 -6.60 -11.07 -11.82
C GLU A 92 -7.47 -10.17 -10.94
N ILE A 93 -8.35 -9.39 -11.56
CA ILE A 93 -9.50 -8.78 -10.89
C ILE A 93 -10.70 -9.70 -11.08
N LEU A 94 -11.24 -10.20 -9.96
CA LEU A 94 -12.48 -10.94 -9.90
C LEU A 94 -13.64 -10.00 -9.58
N LEU A 95 -14.59 -9.88 -10.50
CA LEU A 95 -15.83 -9.12 -10.31
C LEU A 95 -17.00 -10.08 -10.14
N VAL A 96 -17.58 -10.11 -8.95
CA VAL A 96 -18.72 -10.96 -8.58
C VAL A 96 -19.96 -10.10 -8.39
N ARG A 97 -21.04 -10.40 -9.12
CA ARG A 97 -22.30 -9.65 -9.09
C ARG A 97 -23.35 -10.42 -8.30
N SER A 98 -23.94 -9.79 -7.28
CA SER A 98 -25.00 -10.43 -6.47
C SER A 98 -26.31 -10.63 -7.24
N PHE A 99 -26.61 -9.72 -8.17
CA PHE A 99 -27.85 -9.73 -8.96
C PHE A 99 -27.49 -9.53 -10.45
N PRO A 100 -27.03 -10.58 -11.14
CA PRO A 100 -26.44 -10.42 -12.48
C PRO A 100 -27.47 -10.18 -13.60
N GLY A 101 -28.73 -10.58 -13.40
CA GLY A 101 -29.74 -10.56 -14.48
C GLY A 101 -29.27 -11.40 -15.66
N ASP A 102 -29.23 -10.81 -16.85
CA ASP A 102 -28.77 -11.46 -18.08
C ASP A 102 -27.23 -11.41 -18.28
N ARG A 103 -26.48 -10.83 -17.33
CA ARG A 103 -25.01 -10.77 -17.38
C ARG A 103 -24.40 -12.01 -16.71
N GLU A 104 -23.10 -12.21 -16.94
CA GLU A 104 -22.36 -13.21 -16.18
C GLU A 104 -22.27 -12.82 -14.69
N ALA A 105 -22.45 -13.80 -13.81
CA ALA A 105 -22.36 -13.62 -12.37
C ALA A 105 -20.92 -13.32 -11.90
N VAL A 106 -19.94 -13.84 -12.63
CA VAL A 106 -18.52 -13.72 -12.34
C VAL A 106 -17.79 -13.33 -13.60
N GLU A 107 -17.02 -12.26 -13.54
CA GLU A 107 -16.15 -11.78 -14.61
C GLU A 107 -14.71 -11.78 -14.10
N ARG A 108 -13.78 -12.31 -14.90
CA ARG A 108 -12.35 -12.33 -14.62
C ARG A 108 -11.65 -11.39 -15.58
N ILE A 109 -11.00 -10.37 -15.05
CA ILE A 109 -10.31 -9.35 -15.81
C ILE A 109 -8.82 -9.55 -15.58
N ALA A 110 -8.12 -9.95 -16.64
CA ALA A 110 -6.66 -10.02 -16.62
C ALA A 110 -6.05 -8.61 -16.65
N VAL A 111 -5.16 -8.34 -15.70
CA VAL A 111 -4.38 -7.10 -15.61
C VAL A 111 -2.94 -7.42 -16.00
N PRO A 112 -2.54 -7.10 -17.25
CA PRO A 112 -1.23 -7.47 -17.74
C PRO A 112 -0.12 -6.74 -16.99
N HIS A 113 1.01 -7.42 -16.77
CA HIS A 113 2.22 -6.80 -16.25
C HIS A 113 2.93 -6.00 -17.35
N PHE A 114 3.43 -4.82 -16.99
CA PHE A 114 4.18 -3.97 -17.91
C PHE A 114 5.66 -3.92 -17.51
N PRO A 115 6.57 -3.63 -18.47
CA PRO A 115 7.98 -3.37 -18.16
C PRO A 115 8.14 -2.22 -17.18
N GLY A 116 9.28 -2.21 -16.47
CA GLY A 116 9.60 -1.20 -15.46
C GLY A 116 9.42 -1.73 -14.04
N GLY A 117 9.32 -0.82 -13.08
CA GLY A 117 9.20 -1.16 -11.66
C GLY A 117 7.77 -1.51 -11.25
N HIS A 118 7.61 -2.52 -10.39
CA HIS A 118 6.32 -3.00 -9.87
C HIS A 118 5.25 -3.17 -10.96
N TYR A 119 5.56 -3.98 -11.98
CA TYR A 119 4.69 -4.25 -13.14
C TYR A 119 4.25 -2.99 -13.93
N GLY A 120 5.12 -1.98 -13.94
CA GLY A 120 4.91 -0.67 -14.59
C GLY A 120 4.12 0.32 -13.74
N GLY A 121 3.91 0.04 -12.45
CA GLY A 121 3.32 0.97 -11.51
C GLY A 121 4.21 2.19 -11.27
N ASP A 122 5.52 1.98 -11.11
CA ASP A 122 6.48 3.05 -10.81
C ASP A 122 6.57 4.06 -11.96
N ASP A 123 6.61 3.59 -13.20
CA ASP A 123 6.66 4.43 -14.39
C ASP A 123 5.40 5.29 -14.52
N ARG A 124 4.21 4.72 -14.28
CA ARG A 124 2.94 5.46 -14.28
C ARG A 124 2.89 6.51 -13.19
N LEU A 125 3.32 6.16 -11.97
CA LEU A 125 3.39 7.09 -10.84
C LEU A 125 4.33 8.26 -11.17
N ARG A 126 5.52 7.98 -11.69
CA ARG A 126 6.50 8.99 -12.10
C ARG A 126 5.93 9.91 -13.19
N ASP A 127 5.30 9.35 -14.22
CA ASP A 127 4.67 10.14 -15.28
C ASP A 127 3.58 11.06 -14.72
N MET A 128 2.76 10.58 -13.78
CA MET A 128 1.75 11.41 -13.12
C MET A 128 2.36 12.57 -12.31
N LEU A 129 3.53 12.39 -11.72
CA LEU A 129 4.18 13.41 -10.89
C LEU A 129 4.96 14.44 -11.71
N PHE A 130 5.72 13.98 -12.71
CA PHE A 130 6.76 14.80 -13.33
C PHE A 130 6.47 15.18 -14.79
N LYS A 131 5.57 14.48 -15.48
CA LYS A 131 5.29 14.76 -16.90
C LYS A 131 4.31 15.93 -17.02
N PRO A 132 4.70 17.05 -17.66
CA PRO A 132 3.81 18.18 -17.87
C PRO A 132 2.58 17.75 -18.69
N GLY A 133 1.39 18.21 -18.29
CA GLY A 133 0.15 17.95 -19.02
C GLY A 133 -0.42 16.54 -18.89
N ALA A 134 0.11 15.70 -17.99
CA ALA A 134 -0.48 14.39 -17.69
C ALA A 134 -1.91 14.54 -17.16
N THR A 135 -2.89 14.03 -17.90
CA THR A 135 -4.31 14.02 -17.52
C THR A 135 -4.61 12.87 -16.56
N ASP A 136 -5.63 13.04 -15.73
CA ASP A 136 -6.10 12.01 -14.80
C ASP A 136 -7.64 11.87 -14.90
N PRO A 137 -8.15 11.29 -16.00
CA PRO A 137 -9.58 11.20 -16.25
C PRO A 137 -10.31 10.27 -15.26
N LEU A 138 -9.58 9.37 -14.58
CA LEU A 138 -10.13 8.41 -13.62
C LEU A 138 -9.92 8.83 -12.16
N GLY A 139 -9.25 9.96 -11.90
CA GLY A 139 -8.99 10.45 -10.54
C GLY A 139 -8.07 9.54 -9.73
N GLN A 140 -7.10 8.90 -10.37
CA GLN A 140 -6.16 7.96 -9.74
C GLN A 140 -5.06 8.64 -8.94
N ARG A 141 -4.74 9.91 -9.25
CA ARG A 141 -3.65 10.63 -8.60
C ARG A 141 -4.02 11.01 -7.17
N ALA A 142 -3.31 10.45 -6.20
CA ALA A 142 -3.41 10.88 -4.81
C ALA A 142 -2.79 12.28 -4.63
N GLY A 143 -3.53 13.20 -4.03
CA GLY A 143 -3.01 14.50 -3.60
C GLY A 143 -2.37 14.46 -2.21
N SER A 144 -1.76 15.57 -1.79
CA SER A 144 -1.10 15.69 -0.47
C SER A 144 -2.03 15.36 0.69
N ARG A 145 -3.31 15.73 0.62
CA ARG A 145 -4.31 15.39 1.64
C ARG A 145 -4.53 13.87 1.76
N ALA A 146 -4.59 13.15 0.64
CA ALA A 146 -4.74 11.69 0.66
C ALA A 146 -3.50 11.02 1.26
N GLY A 147 -2.31 11.50 0.91
CA GLY A 147 -1.05 11.04 1.52
C GLY A 147 -1.00 11.28 3.03
N ALA A 148 -1.36 12.48 3.49
CA ALA A 148 -1.37 12.81 4.91
C ALA A 148 -2.35 11.94 5.70
N ILE A 149 -3.55 11.67 5.17
CA ILE A 149 -4.52 10.78 5.81
C ILE A 149 -4.02 9.33 5.85
N SER A 150 -3.33 8.86 4.81
CA SER A 150 -2.71 7.53 4.80
C SER A 150 -1.70 7.36 5.93
N VAL A 151 -0.82 8.36 6.13
CA VAL A 151 0.19 8.35 7.20
C VAL A 151 -0.50 8.39 8.58
N LEU A 152 -1.47 9.28 8.77
CA LEU A 152 -2.19 9.40 10.03
C LEU A 152 -2.99 8.14 10.37
N CYS A 153 -3.50 7.41 9.37
CA CYS A 153 -4.15 6.12 9.59
C CYS A 153 -3.18 5.08 10.17
N GLY A 154 -1.93 5.05 9.68
CA GLY A 154 -0.88 4.20 10.24
C GLY A 154 -0.50 4.60 11.68
N ILE A 155 -0.29 5.89 11.93
CA ILE A 155 0.03 6.41 13.27
C ILE A 155 -1.10 6.08 14.26
N ALA A 156 -2.35 6.28 13.87
CA ALA A 156 -3.51 5.97 14.71
C ALA A 156 -3.63 4.47 15.00
N ALA A 157 -3.30 3.61 14.02
CA ALA A 157 -3.30 2.17 14.22
C ALA A 157 -2.22 1.73 15.22
N LEU A 158 -1.03 2.33 15.14
CA LEU A 158 0.06 2.07 16.09
C LEU A 158 -0.30 2.53 17.51
N GLU A 159 -0.74 3.78 17.67
CA GLU A 159 -1.21 4.32 18.96
C GLU A 159 -2.37 3.48 19.53
N SER A 160 -3.28 3.00 18.68
CA SER A 160 -4.39 2.14 19.10
C SER A 160 -3.89 0.79 19.64
N ALA A 161 -2.87 0.21 19.01
CA ALA A 161 -2.26 -1.05 19.45
C ALA A 161 -1.53 -0.89 20.79
N GLU A 162 -0.78 0.19 20.97
CA GLU A 162 -0.04 0.48 22.21
C GLU A 162 -0.96 0.81 23.38
N SER A 163 -1.99 1.62 23.14
CA SER A 163 -2.91 2.09 24.19
C SER A 163 -4.08 1.12 24.47
N GLY A 164 -4.31 0.13 23.60
CA GLY A 164 -5.40 -0.83 23.73
C GLY A 164 -6.80 -0.24 23.53
N ARG A 165 -6.92 0.97 22.95
CA ARG A 165 -8.21 1.64 22.70
C ARG A 165 -8.36 2.06 21.24
N PRO A 166 -9.59 2.25 20.74
CA PRO A 166 -9.81 2.91 19.45
C PRO A 166 -9.31 4.36 19.47
N VAL A 167 -8.68 4.79 18.37
CA VAL A 167 -8.18 6.15 18.15
C VAL A 167 -8.93 6.78 16.98
N ARG A 168 -9.42 8.01 17.14
CA ARG A 168 -10.03 8.78 16.04
C ARG A 168 -8.98 9.61 15.34
N LEU A 169 -9.00 9.64 14.01
CA LEU A 169 -8.07 10.48 13.24
C LEU A 169 -8.20 11.98 13.56
N GLY A 170 -9.40 12.40 13.97
CA GLY A 170 -9.65 13.76 14.46
C GLY A 170 -8.79 14.16 15.66
N GLU A 171 -8.27 13.21 16.45
CA GLU A 171 -7.34 13.48 17.56
C GLU A 171 -6.02 14.09 17.06
N PHE A 172 -5.67 13.89 15.78
CA PHE A 172 -4.46 14.44 15.15
C PHE A 172 -4.72 15.67 14.28
N ALA A 173 -5.99 16.09 14.12
CA ALA A 173 -6.37 17.09 13.12
C ALA A 173 -5.74 18.48 13.36
N GLU A 174 -5.62 18.91 14.62
CA GLU A 174 -4.97 20.17 14.98
C GLU A 174 -3.46 20.13 14.72
N THR A 175 -2.80 19.04 15.10
CA THR A 175 -1.36 18.84 14.92
C THR A 175 -0.96 18.69 13.45
N ALA A 176 -1.82 18.07 12.63
CA ALA A 176 -1.52 17.77 11.23
C ALA A 176 -1.89 18.91 10.25
N GLY A 177 -2.53 19.99 10.72
CA GLY A 177 -2.87 21.14 9.87
C GLY A 177 -3.76 20.82 8.66
N ILE A 178 -4.56 19.75 8.72
CA ILE A 178 -5.40 19.29 7.60
C ILE A 178 -6.76 20.02 7.63
N PRO A 179 -7.04 20.93 6.67
CA PRO A 179 -8.30 21.68 6.65
C PRO A 179 -9.50 20.74 6.41
N GLY A 180 -10.60 20.97 7.14
CA GLY A 180 -11.86 20.23 7.00
C GLY A 180 -12.01 19.00 7.89
N GLY A 181 -11.06 18.75 8.79
CA GLY A 181 -11.10 17.63 9.73
C GLY A 181 -10.87 16.27 9.05
N ILE A 182 -10.51 15.29 9.87
CA ILE A 182 -10.33 13.90 9.49
C ILE A 182 -11.35 13.15 10.33
N ALA A 183 -12.43 12.70 9.69
CA ALA A 183 -13.53 12.04 10.38
C ALA A 183 -13.23 10.56 10.62
#